data_AF-A0A5C8KQ61-F1
#
_entry.id   AF-A0A5C8KQ61-F1
#
_cell.length_a   1.000
_cell.length_b   1.000
_cell.length_c   1.000
_cell.angle_alpha   90.00
_cell.angle_beta   90.00
_cell.angle_gamma   90.00
#
_symmetry.space_group_name_H-M   'P 1'
#
loop_
_entity.id
_entity.type
_entity.pdbx_description
1 polymer ?
#
loop_
_entity_poly.entity_id
_entity_poly.type
_entity_poly.pdbx_seq_one_letter_code
_entity_poly.pdbx_strand_id
1 'polypeptide(L)'
;MTLREAQVAVLQANMELDRRNFGIANEHIERAGQRLGSIDAATLSLDEARLQALREDLAQTNLNLATDLAEQRAHLNRLAAEINDIAASR
;
A
#
# COMPACT_ATOMS: atom_id res chain seq x y z
N MET A 1 4.88 14.21 -5.28
CA MET A 1 4.36 13.02 -4.56
C MET A 1 5.37 11.90 -4.70
N THR A 2 5.59 11.09 -3.65
CA THR A 2 6.67 10.09 -3.62
C THR A 2 6.17 8.71 -3.22
N LEU A 3 6.88 7.65 -3.64
CA LEU A 3 6.67 6.28 -3.16
C LEU A 3 6.69 6.19 -1.62
N ARG A 4 7.49 7.05 -0.97
CA ARG A 4 7.57 7.11 0.49
C ARG A 4 6.25 7.51 1.15
N GLU A 5 5.47 8.42 0.55
CA GLU A 5 4.16 8.81 1.09
C GLU A 5 3.16 7.66 1.02
N ALA A 6 3.18 6.87 -0.07
CA ALA A 6 2.35 5.68 -0.20
C ALA A 6 2.74 4.62 0.84
N GLN A 7 4.05 4.39 1.04
CA GLN A 7 4.55 3.45 2.03
C GLN A 7 4.11 3.82 3.45
N VAL A 8 4.23 5.10 3.81
CA VAL A 8 3.79 5.60 5.11
C VAL A 8 2.29 5.36 5.31
N ALA A 9 1.47 5.57 4.29
CA ALA A 9 0.05 5.28 4.36
C ALA A 9 -0.24 3.80 4.60
N VAL A 10 0.45 2.87 3.94
CA VAL A 10 0.29 1.42 4.20
C VAL A 10 0.70 1.06 5.64
N LEU A 11 1.80 1.64 6.15
CA LEU A 11 2.23 1.42 7.54
C LEU A 11 1.20 1.99 8.54
N GLN A 12 0.57 3.11 8.23
CA GLN A 12 -0.54 3.66 9.02
C GLN A 12 -1.77 2.75 8.99
N ALA A 13 -2.13 2.22 7.82
CA ALA A 13 -3.20 1.22 7.73
C ALA A 13 -2.93 0.02 8.64
N ASN A 14 -1.67 -0.44 8.71
CA ASN A 14 -1.28 -1.55 9.56
C ASN A 14 -1.40 -1.23 11.06
N MET A 15 -0.97 -0.03 11.47
CA MET A 15 -1.14 0.44 12.85
C MET A 15 -2.63 0.54 13.24
N GLU A 16 -3.48 1.00 12.33
CA GLU A 16 -4.92 1.09 12.57
C GLU A 16 -5.61 -0.29 12.55
N LEU A 17 -5.12 -1.22 11.73
CA LEU A 17 -5.56 -2.62 11.75
C LEU A 17 -5.28 -3.27 13.12
N ASP A 18 -4.09 -3.07 13.69
CA ASP A 18 -3.73 -3.56 15.02
C ASP A 18 -4.64 -2.95 16.11
N ARG A 19 -5.10 -1.72 15.92
CA ARG A 19 -6.10 -1.05 16.78
C ARG A 19 -7.53 -1.46 16.49
N ARG A 20 -7.76 -2.32 15.49
CA ARG A 20 -9.09 -2.74 14.99
C ARG A 20 -9.94 -1.59 14.45
N ASN A 21 -9.30 -0.52 13.99
CA ASN A 21 -9.92 0.63 13.34
C ASN A 21 -10.03 0.40 11.82
N PHE A 22 -10.79 -0.63 11.40
CA PHE A 22 -10.85 -1.06 10.00
C PHE A 22 -11.25 0.04 9.01
N GLY A 23 -12.17 0.93 9.38
CA GLY A 23 -12.56 2.07 8.53
C GLY A 23 -11.38 2.99 8.23
N ILE A 24 -10.67 3.43 9.28
CA ILE A 24 -9.49 4.30 9.16
C ILE A 24 -8.36 3.55 8.44
N ALA A 25 -8.19 2.26 8.70
CA ALA A 25 -7.20 1.44 8.01
C ALA A 25 -7.46 1.42 6.49
N ASN A 26 -8.71 1.23 6.06
CA ASN A 26 -9.07 1.29 4.63
C ASN A 26 -8.90 2.70 4.03
N GLU A 27 -9.19 3.78 4.78
CA GLU A 27 -8.90 5.15 4.31
C GLU A 27 -7.39 5.35 4.03
N HIS A 28 -6.53 4.76 4.84
CA HIS A 28 -5.09 4.78 4.61
C HIS A 28 -4.68 3.96 3.38
N ILE A 29 -5.34 2.83 3.12
CA ILE A 29 -5.12 2.03 1.90
C ILE A 29 -5.55 2.78 0.65
N GLU A 30 -6.74 3.39 0.66
CA GLU A 30 -7.21 4.21 -0.44
C GLU A 30 -6.24 5.37 -0.71
N ARG A 31 -5.79 6.04 0.35
CA ARG A 31 -4.78 7.09 0.25
C ARG A 31 -3.48 6.58 -0.35
N ALA A 32 -3.00 5.39 0.03
CA ALA A 32 -1.81 4.78 -0.57
C ALA A 32 -2.01 4.57 -2.08
N GLY A 33 -3.16 4.00 -2.49
CA GLY A 33 -3.53 3.81 -3.88
C GLY A 33 -3.56 5.11 -4.68
N GLN A 34 -4.19 6.16 -4.15
CA GLN A 34 -4.21 7.50 -4.77
C GLN A 34 -2.79 8.07 -4.94
N ARG A 35 -1.91 7.90 -3.95
CA ARG A 35 -0.51 8.36 -4.04
C ARG A 35 0.24 7.61 -5.14
N LEU A 36 0.09 6.29 -5.23
CA LEU A 36 0.72 5.51 -6.30
C LEU A 36 0.14 5.81 -7.68
N GLY A 37 -1.16 6.09 -7.79
CA GLY A 37 -1.81 6.49 -9.03
C GLY A 37 -1.29 7.80 -9.61
N SER A 38 -0.70 8.67 -8.78
CA SER A 38 -0.08 9.93 -9.19
C SER A 38 1.38 9.80 -9.66
N ILE A 39 1.98 8.61 -9.53
CA ILE A 39 3.38 8.37 -9.87
C ILE A 39 3.50 8.07 -11.36
N ASP A 40 4.32 8.84 -12.06
CA ASP A 40 4.77 8.51 -13.41
C ASP A 40 6.01 7.61 -13.31
N ALA A 41 5.88 6.34 -13.70
CA ALA A 41 7.00 5.40 -13.65
C ALA A 41 8.09 5.76 -14.66
N ALA A 42 7.73 6.25 -15.84
CA ALA A 42 8.69 6.56 -16.90
C ALA A 42 9.60 7.71 -16.47
N THR A 43 9.03 8.77 -15.90
CA THR A 43 9.79 9.91 -15.36
C THR A 43 10.75 9.47 -14.24
N LEU A 44 10.42 8.42 -13.50
CA LEU A 44 11.18 7.96 -12.34
C LEU A 44 12.00 6.69 -12.62
N SER A 45 12.08 6.24 -13.88
CA SER A 45 12.74 5.00 -14.29
C SER A 45 12.34 3.78 -13.45
N LEU A 46 11.06 3.73 -13.06
CA LEU A 46 10.49 2.62 -12.30
C LEU A 46 9.98 1.53 -13.25
N ASP A 47 9.91 0.30 -12.74
CA ASP A 47 9.19 -0.79 -13.40
C ASP A 47 7.67 -0.53 -13.35
N GLU A 48 7.09 -0.10 -14.47
CA GLU A 48 5.65 0.20 -14.59
C GLU A 48 4.80 -1.06 -14.34
N ALA A 49 5.25 -2.25 -14.74
CA ALA A 49 4.47 -3.47 -14.54
C ALA A 49 4.35 -3.81 -13.05
N ARG A 50 5.44 -3.67 -12.29
CA ARG A 50 5.42 -3.83 -10.83
C ARG A 50 4.59 -2.76 -10.15
N LEU A 51 4.73 -1.50 -10.57
CA LEU A 51 3.95 -0.39 -10.02
C LEU A 51 2.44 -0.60 -10.28
N GLN A 52 2.07 -1.09 -11.45
CA GLN A 52 0.69 -1.37 -11.81
C GLN A 52 0.11 -2.53 -10.99
N ALA A 53 0.85 -3.63 -10.84
CA ALA A 53 0.44 -4.74 -9.99
C ALA A 53 0.20 -4.30 -8.54
N LEU A 54 1.07 -3.44 -8.01
CA LEU A 54 0.93 -2.89 -6.67
C LEU A 54 -0.30 -1.97 -6.51
N ARG A 55 -0.63 -1.17 -7.54
CA ARG A 55 -1.86 -0.35 -7.56
C ARG A 55 -3.11 -1.23 -7.53
N GLU A 56 -3.11 -2.31 -8.30
CA GLU A 56 -4.22 -3.26 -8.35
C GLU A 56 -4.41 -3.98 -7.01
N ASP A 57 -3.33 -4.44 -6.39
CA ASP A 57 -3.36 -5.11 -5.09
C ASP A 57 -3.92 -4.19 -3.99
N LEU A 58 -3.49 -2.92 -3.96
CA LEU A 58 -4.05 -1.90 -3.07
C LEU A 58 -5.53 -1.60 -3.34
N ALA A 59 -5.94 -1.56 -4.61
CA ALA A 59 -7.34 -1.32 -4.98
C ALA A 59 -8.27 -2.49 -4.58
N GLN A 60 -7.73 -3.71 -4.51
CA GLN A 60 -8.47 -4.91 -4.10
C GLN A 60 -8.41 -5.16 -2.58
N THR A 61 -7.51 -4.47 -1.87
CA THR A 61 -7.37 -4.61 -0.41
C THR A 61 -8.61 -4.06 0.30
N ASN A 62 -9.34 -4.93 0.99
CA ASN A 62 -10.48 -4.56 1.84
C ASN A 62 -10.31 -5.16 3.24
N LEU A 63 -9.88 -4.32 4.18
CA LEU A 63 -9.63 -4.74 5.56
C LEU A 63 -10.95 -4.85 6.32
N ASN A 64 -11.22 -6.01 6.92
CA ASN A 64 -12.47 -6.25 7.62
C ASN A 64 -12.32 -7.23 8.79
N LEU A 65 -13.24 -7.13 9.74
CA LEU A 65 -13.25 -7.95 10.97
C LEU A 65 -13.47 -9.45 10.69
N ALA A 66 -14.13 -9.80 9.58
CA ALA A 66 -14.46 -11.19 9.26
C ALA A 66 -13.28 -11.97 8.68
N THR A 67 -12.18 -11.29 8.35
CA THR A 67 -10.96 -11.88 7.80
C THR A 67 -9.90 -12.02 8.90
N ASP A 68 -9.00 -12.99 8.77
CA ASP A 68 -7.92 -13.19 9.73
C ASP A 68 -7.02 -11.94 9.83
N LEU A 69 -6.76 -11.48 11.06
CA LEU A 69 -5.97 -10.27 11.30
C LEU A 69 -4.48 -10.46 10.98
N ALA A 70 -3.94 -11.66 11.22
CA ALA A 70 -2.54 -11.94 10.95
C ALA A 70 -2.26 -11.99 9.44
N GLU A 71 -3.20 -12.56 8.65
CA GLU A 71 -3.15 -12.56 7.19
C GLU A 71 -3.24 -11.13 6.62
N GLN A 72 -4.21 -10.34 7.10
CA GLN A 72 -4.33 -8.93 6.71
C GLN A 72 -3.06 -8.13 7.04
N ARG A 73 -2.50 -8.31 8.24
CA ARG A 73 -1.24 -7.66 8.63
C ARG A 73 -0.06 -8.09 7.76
N ALA A 74 0.05 -9.39 7.47
CA ALA A 74 1.09 -9.92 6.59
C ALA A 74 0.98 -9.35 5.18
N HIS A 75 -0.25 -9.20 4.68
CA HIS A 75 -0.51 -8.57 3.40
C HIS A 75 -0.08 -7.09 3.37
N LEU A 76 -0.45 -6.29 4.37
CA LEU A 76 -0.04 -4.89 4.46
C LEU A 76 1.48 -4.72 4.57
N ASN A 77 2.15 -5.59 5.34
CA ASN A 77 3.61 -5.60 5.42
C ASN A 77 4.26 -5.91 4.07
N ARG A 78 3.70 -6.85 3.30
CA ARG A 78 4.18 -7.16 1.95
C ARG A 78 4.04 -5.97 1.01
N LEU A 79 2.89 -5.28 1.03
CA LEU A 79 2.66 -4.08 0.24
C LEU A 79 3.68 -2.97 0.59
N ALA A 80 3.92 -2.74 1.88
CA ALA A 80 4.90 -1.74 2.32
C ALA A 80 6.35 -2.08 1.92
N ALA A 81 6.69 -3.38 1.89
CA ALA A 81 7.97 -3.87 1.41
C ALA A 81 8.10 -3.70 -0.10
N GLU A 82 7.07 -4.06 -0.88
CA GLU A 82 7.09 -3.90 -2.34
C GLU A 82 7.25 -2.43 -2.75
N ILE A 83 6.56 -1.50 -2.07
CA ILE A 83 6.76 -0.05 -2.28
C ILE A 83 8.23 0.35 -2.04
N ASN A 84 8.84 -0.17 -0.97
CA ASN A 84 10.24 0.09 -0.64
C ASN A 84 11.19 -0.44 -1.72
N ASP A 85 10.94 -1.65 -2.18
CA ASP A 85 11.79 -2.34 -3.14
C ASP A 85 11.73 -1.67 -4.52
N ILE A 86 10.54 -1.23 -4.95
CA ILE A 86 10.36 -0.41 -6.16
C ILE A 86 11.11 0.93 -6.01
N ALA A 87 11.10 1.53 -4.81
CA ALA A 87 11.82 2.78 -4.57
C ALA A 87 13.35 2.59 -4.58
N ALA A 88 13.83 1.44 -4.11
CA ALA A 88 15.24 1.10 -4.03
C ALA A 88 15.82 0.58 -5.35
N SER A 89 14.98 0.11 -6.29
CA SER A 89 15.40 -0.40 -7.60
C SER A 89 15.62 0.69 -8.67
N ARG A 90 15.69 1.97 -8.27
CA ARG A 90 16.00 3.10 -9.16
C ARG A 90 17.50 3.23 -9.45
#